data_AF-M6A7E3-F1
#
_entry.id   AF-M6A7E3-F1
#
_cell.length_a   1.000
_cell.length_b   1.000
_cell.length_c   1.000
_cell.angle_alpha   90.00
_cell.angle_beta   90.00
_cell.angle_gamma   90.00
#
_symmetry.space_group_name_H-M   'P 1'
#
loop_
_entity.id
_entity.type
_entity.pdbx_description
1 polymer ?
#
loop_
_entity_poly.entity_id
_entity_poly.type
_entity_poly.pdbx_seq_one_letter_code
_entity_poly.pdbx_strand_id
1 'polypeptide(L)' 'MAEEQGVSINQLALYAFTKEIQDLETSQYFEKYYKGKTKKQIFADFRNILSDINSDGKIPAWDKL' A
#
# COMPACT_ATOMS: atom_id res chain seq x y z
N MET A 1 -11.48 -35.61 6.19
CA MET A 1 -12.70 -34.76 6.02
C MET A 1 -12.89 -33.76 7.17
N ALA A 2 -13.27 -34.16 8.39
CA ALA A 2 -13.48 -33.20 9.50
C ALA A 2 -12.16 -32.54 10.00
N GLU A 3 -11.08 -33.31 10.10
CA GLU A 3 -9.75 -32.80 10.49
C GLU A 3 -9.17 -31.84 9.44
N GLU A 4 -9.32 -32.13 8.14
CA GLU A 4 -8.87 -31.23 7.06
C GLU A 4 -9.64 -29.90 7.03
N GLN A 5 -10.93 -29.91 7.34
CA GLN A 5 -11.72 -28.68 7.48
C GLN A 5 -11.27 -27.85 8.70
N GLY A 6 -10.93 -28.50 9.81
CA GLY A 6 -10.37 -27.83 10.99
C GLY A 6 -8.99 -27.20 10.72
N VAL A 7 -8.13 -27.90 9.97
CA VAL A 7 -6.83 -27.36 9.52
C VAL A 7 -7.01 -26.17 8.59
N SER A 8 -7.94 -26.25 7.63
CA SER A 8 -8.25 -25.15 6.69
C SER A 8 -8.73 -23.89 7.41
N ILE A 9 -9.60 -24.02 8.42
CA ILE A 9 -10.08 -22.88 9.22
C ILE A 9 -8.94 -22.24 10.02
N ASN A 10 -8.06 -23.04 10.63
CA ASN A 10 -6.93 -22.51 11.38
C ASN A 10 -5.93 -21.77 10.50
N GLN A 11 -5.70 -22.27 9.28
CA GLN A 11 -4.86 -21.60 8.28
C GLN A 11 -5.46 -20.27 7.82
N LEU A 12 -6.78 -20.23 7.61
CA LEU A 12 -7.49 -18.99 7.29
C LEU A 12 -7.43 -17.98 8.44
N ALA A 13 -7.66 -18.43 9.68
CA ALA A 13 -7.57 -17.59 10.87
C ALA A 13 -6.16 -17.02 11.06
N LEU A 14 -5.13 -17.85 10.86
CA LEU A 14 -3.74 -17.42 10.94
C LEU A 14 -3.41 -16.38 9.87
N TYR A 15 -3.83 -16.60 8.62
CA TYR A 15 -3.63 -15.63 7.54
C TYR A 15 -4.36 -14.30 7.81
N ALA A 16 -5.63 -14.35 8.23
CA ALA A 16 -6.38 -13.14 8.56
C ALA A 16 -5.70 -12.37 9.70
N PHE A 17 -5.26 -13.08 10.75
CA PHE A 17 -4.55 -12.48 11.87
C PHE A 17 -3.23 -11.81 11.45
N THR A 18 -2.39 -12.49 10.65
CA THR A 18 -1.12 -11.90 10.20
C THR A 18 -1.34 -10.71 9.26
N LYS A 19 -2.38 -10.75 8.41
CA LYS A 19 -2.76 -9.63 7.56
C LYS A 19 -3.17 -8.41 8.39
N GLU A 20 -4.01 -8.57 9.41
CA GLU A 20 -4.43 -7.46 10.27
C GLU A 20 -3.25 -6.84 11.04
N ILE A 21 -2.28 -7.66 11.49
CA ILE A 21 -1.03 -7.13 12.07
C ILE A 21 -0.27 -6.28 11.06
N GLN A 22 -0.11 -6.78 9.82
CA GLN A 22 0.57 -6.04 8.77
C GLN A 22 -0.15 -4.71 8.43
N ASP A 23 -1.48 -4.74 8.36
CA ASP A 23 -2.30 -3.55 8.08
C ASP A 23 -2.18 -2.52 9.20
N LEU A 24 -2.12 -2.97 10.46
CA LEU A 24 -1.88 -2.12 11.64
C LEU A 24 -0.49 -1.46 11.58
N GLU A 25 0.58 -2.24 11.36
CA GLU A 25 1.95 -1.74 11.27
C GLU A 25 2.11 -0.73 10.12
N THR A 26 1.52 -1.05 8.97
CA THR A 26 1.51 -0.17 7.79
C THR A 26 0.80 1.14 8.09
N SER A 27 -0.37 1.07 8.74
CA SER A 27 -1.13 2.26 9.13
C SER A 27 -0.34 3.14 10.10
N GLN A 28 0.30 2.55 11.12
CA GLN A 28 1.15 3.28 12.06
C GLN A 28 2.38 3.91 11.39
N TYR A 29 3.00 3.21 10.44
CA TYR A 29 4.12 3.73 9.68
C TYR A 29 3.72 5.01 8.92
N PHE A 30 2.63 4.94 8.15
CA PHE A 30 2.15 6.09 7.39
C PHE A 30 1.65 7.22 8.29
N GLU A 31 0.98 6.92 9.40
CA GLU A 31 0.57 7.93 10.38
C GLU A 31 1.78 8.69 10.91
N LYS A 32 2.86 7.99 11.30
CA LYS A 32 4.11 8.62 11.75
C LYS A 32 4.78 9.42 10.65
N TYR A 33 4.83 8.90 9.43
CA TYR A 33 5.46 9.56 8.27
C TYR A 33 4.73 10.85 7.87
N TYR A 34 3.39 10.83 7.90
CA TYR A 34 2.55 11.97 7.56
C TYR A 34 2.28 12.91 8.74
N LYS A 35 2.74 12.56 9.95
CA LYS A 35 2.57 13.39 11.14
C LYS A 35 3.18 14.78 10.92
N GLY A 36 2.36 15.81 11.04
CA GLY A 36 2.77 17.20 10.83
C GLY A 36 2.81 17.66 9.38
N LYS A 37 2.58 16.77 8.40
CA LYS A 37 2.37 17.16 6.99
C LYS A 37 0.91 17.53 6.76
N THR A 38 0.68 18.68 6.15
CA THR A 38 -0.66 19.06 5.70
C THR A 38 -1.03 18.28 4.44
N LYS A 39 -2.33 18.04 4.21
CA LYS A 39 -2.83 17.46 2.96
C LYS A 39 -2.27 18.18 1.73
N LYS A 40 -2.17 19.52 1.77
CA LYS A 40 -1.61 20.35 0.70
C LYS A 40 -0.13 20.01 0.42
N GLN A 41 0.69 19.86 1.46
CA GLN A 41 2.10 19.47 1.32
C GLN A 41 2.23 18.06 0.72
N ILE A 42 1.43 17.09 1.15
CA ILE A 42 1.45 15.73 0.60
C ILE A 42 1.18 15.75 -0.91
N PHE A 43 0.15 16.48 -1.35
CA PHE A 43 -0.15 16.61 -2.79
C PHE A 43 0.90 17.40 -3.56
N ALA A 44 1.54 18.40 -2.94
CA ALA A 44 2.62 19.14 -3.56
C ALA A 44 3.86 18.26 -3.75
N ASP A 45 4.29 17.54 -2.70
CA ASP A 45 5.40 16.57 -2.74
C ASP A 45 5.15 15.52 -3.83
N PHE A 46 3.93 14.97 -3.88
CA PHE A 46 3.54 14.02 -4.92
C PHE A 46 3.62 14.60 -6.33
N ARG A 47 3.11 15.82 -6.55
CA ARG A 47 3.17 16.48 -7.86
C ARG A 47 4.62 16.77 -8.28
N ASN A 48 5.48 17.15 -7.36
CA ASN A 48 6.90 17.41 -7.63
C ASN A 48 7.62 16.14 -8.12
N ILE A 49 7.39 15.00 -7.46
CA ILE A 49 7.96 13.72 -7.90
C ILE A 49 7.43 13.35 -9.30
N LEU A 50 6.12 13.50 -9.53
CA LEU A 50 5.54 13.20 -10.84
C LEU A 50 6.05 14.12 -11.95
N SER A 51 6.39 15.38 -11.66
CA SER A 51 7.00 16.27 -12.66
C SER A 51 8.40 15.83 -13.05
N ASP A 52 9.14 15.19 -12.14
CA ASP A 52 10.49 14.69 -12.43
C ASP A 52 10.45 13.44 -13.32
N ILE A 53 9.38 12.65 -13.26
CA ILE A 53 9.23 11.39 -14.01
C ILE A 53 8.92 11.63 -15.50
N ASN A 54 8.51 12.83 -15.91
CA ASN A 54 8.03 13.15 -17.25
C ASN A 54 8.75 14.32 -17.94
N SER A 55 10.07 14.45 -17.76
CA SER A 55 10.83 15.52 -18.44
C SER A 55 10.85 15.40 -19.97
N ASP A 56 10.68 14.19 -20.52
CA ASP A 56 10.87 13.92 -21.96
C ASP A 56 9.58 13.68 -22.75
N GLY A 57 8.42 13.66 -22.09
CA GLY A 57 7.08 13.50 -22.72
C GLY A 57 6.85 12.20 -23.51
N LYS A 58 7.81 11.26 -23.48
CA LYS A 58 7.72 9.98 -24.19
C LYS A 58 7.01 8.94 -23.32
N ILE A 59 5.70 8.87 -23.46
CA ILE A 59 4.90 7.77 -22.90
C ILE A 59 5.40 6.45 -23.52
N PRO A 60 5.83 5.46 -22.73
CA PRO A 60 6.21 4.15 -23.23
C PRO A 60 5.11 3.52 -24.07
N ALA A 61 5.48 2.74 -25.09
CA ALA A 61 4.49 2.14 -25.98
C ALA A 61 3.49 1.21 -25.28
N TRP A 62 3.87 0.60 -24.14
CA TRP A 62 3.01 -0.25 -23.32
C TRP A 62 2.02 0.53 -22.45
N ASP A 63 2.22 1.84 -22.28
CA ASP A 63 1.39 2.75 -21.48
C ASP A 63 0.50 3.65 -22.38
N LYS A 64 0.48 3.39 -23.69
CA LYS A 64 -0.44 4.05 -24.63
C LYS A 64 -1.78 3.31 -24.60
N LEU A 65 -2.86 4.02 -24.24
CA LEU A 65 -4.25 3.57 -24.34
C LEU A 65 -4.68 3.29 -25.79
#